data_AF-X1SCU4-F1
#
_entry.id   AF-X1SCU4-F1
#
_cell.length_a   1.000
_cell.length_b   1.000
_cell.length_c   1.000
_cell.angle_alpha   90.00
_cell.angle_beta   90.00
_cell.angle_gamma   90.00
#
_symmetry.space_group_name_H-M   'P 1'
#
loop_
_entity.id
_entity.type
_entity.pdbx_description
1 polymer ?
#
loop_
_entity_poly.entity_id
_entity_poly.type
_entity_poly.pdbx_seq_one_letter_code
_entity_poly.pdbx_strand_id
1 'polypeptide(L)'
;MDLTGIEPVPSYMRYWREEKIYDFDIDQKGTLFSIDTPPPFVSGSLHMGHILNHSWIDFVARYHKMKGENVYFPQGFDCHGLPVELAVAKNYGVSKDNREEFLKKCVEWVNNNIKNMTKQLDELGYSTDWRYTYRTMDEEYKRKVQISC
;
A
#
# COMPACT_ATOMS: atom_id res chain seq x y z
N MET A 1 -35.12 -5.19 -1.28
CA MET A 1 -34.29 -4.96 -0.09
C MET A 1 -33.95 -3.49 -0.08
N ASP A 2 -34.49 -2.79 0.91
CA ASP A 2 -34.29 -1.35 1.11
C ASP A 2 -32.89 -1.13 1.70
N LEU A 3 -32.01 -0.44 0.96
CA LEU A 3 -30.62 -0.17 1.35
C LEU A 3 -30.46 1.20 2.02
N THR A 4 -31.57 1.88 2.37
CA THR A 4 -31.57 3.24 2.92
C THR A 4 -31.10 3.34 4.38
N GLY A 5 -30.84 2.21 5.06
CA GLY A 5 -30.36 2.15 6.45
C GLY A 5 -28.86 1.90 6.61
N ILE A 6 -28.10 1.84 5.51
CA ILE A 6 -26.63 1.69 5.60
C ILE A 6 -26.05 3.09 5.88
N GLU A 7 -25.84 3.38 7.16
CA GLU A 7 -24.92 4.42 7.60
C GLU A 7 -23.64 4.29 6.76
N PRO A 8 -23.19 5.36 6.09
CA PRO A 8 -22.04 5.25 5.20
C PRO A 8 -20.83 4.77 6.05
N VAL A 9 -20.08 3.83 5.48
CA VAL A 9 -18.82 3.26 6.02
C VAL A 9 -17.79 4.30 6.55
N PRO A 10 -17.77 5.60 6.18
CA PRO A 10 -16.82 6.58 6.72
C PRO A 10 -16.80 6.72 8.25
N SER A 11 -17.91 6.44 8.96
CA SER A 11 -17.95 6.60 10.41
C SER A 11 -16.99 5.62 11.12
N TYR A 12 -16.97 4.36 10.71
CA TYR A 12 -16.13 3.32 11.32
C TYR A 12 -14.65 3.44 10.93
N MET A 13 -14.36 3.75 9.66
CA MET A 13 -12.96 3.92 9.22
C MET A 13 -12.27 5.08 9.92
N ARG A 14 -13.00 6.16 10.20
CA ARG A 14 -12.50 7.29 10.97
C ARG A 14 -12.26 6.87 12.43
N TYR A 15 -13.26 6.23 13.05
CA TYR A 15 -13.15 5.73 14.42
C TYR A 15 -11.95 4.79 14.59
N TRP A 16 -11.75 3.82 13.70
CA TRP A 16 -10.62 2.88 13.78
C TRP A 16 -9.25 3.56 13.70
N ARG A 17 -9.14 4.67 12.97
CA ARG A 17 -7.92 5.46 12.87
C ARG A 17 -7.68 6.30 14.11
N GLU A 18 -8.72 6.97 14.62
CA GLU A 18 -8.63 7.78 15.84
C GLU A 18 -8.26 6.91 17.05
N GLU A 19 -8.84 5.71 17.14
CA GLU A 19 -8.56 4.73 18.20
C GLU A 19 -7.32 3.86 17.91
N LYS A 20 -6.64 4.06 16.77
CA LYS A 20 -5.40 3.34 16.42
C LYS A 20 -5.54 1.80 16.48
N ILE A 21 -6.71 1.28 16.09
CA ILE A 21 -7.04 -0.16 16.21
C ILE A 21 -6.03 -1.04 15.46
N TYR A 22 -5.49 -0.54 14.35
CA TYR A 22 -4.59 -1.28 13.47
C TYR A 22 -3.12 -1.01 13.71
N ASP A 23 -2.77 -0.06 14.59
CA ASP A 23 -1.39 0.30 14.85
C ASP A 23 -0.61 -0.93 15.36
N PHE A 24 0.60 -1.08 14.82
CA PHE A 24 1.60 -1.99 15.36
C PHE A 24 2.33 -1.30 16.52
N ASP A 25 2.61 -2.06 17.59
CA ASP A 25 3.39 -1.60 18.74
C ASP A 25 4.68 -2.42 18.84
N ILE A 26 5.83 -1.79 18.62
CA ILE A 26 7.13 -2.47 18.66
C ILE A 26 7.51 -2.97 20.07
N ASP A 27 6.95 -2.34 21.11
CA ASP A 27 7.26 -2.65 22.50
C ASP A 27 6.23 -3.63 23.12
N GLN A 28 5.15 -3.95 22.40
CA GLN A 28 4.14 -4.89 22.86
C GLN A 28 4.74 -6.29 23.03
N LYS A 29 4.64 -6.81 24.26
CA LYS A 29 5.03 -8.17 24.60
C LYS A 29 4.00 -9.18 24.10
N GLY A 30 4.47 -10.36 23.71
CA GLY A 30 3.63 -11.47 23.28
C GLY A 30 4.04 -11.99 21.90
N THR A 31 3.10 -12.67 21.24
CA THR A 31 3.33 -13.23 19.90
C THR A 31 3.26 -12.14 18.85
N LEU A 32 4.35 -11.99 18.10
CA LEU A 32 4.42 -11.19 16.87
C LEU A 32 3.91 -12.03 15.69
N PHE A 33 2.94 -11.49 14.95
CA PHE A 33 2.52 -12.04 13.67
C PHE A 33 2.86 -11.05 12.56
N SER A 34 3.84 -11.40 11.72
CA SER A 34 4.31 -10.53 10.64
C SER A 34 3.72 -10.98 9.30
N ILE A 35 3.15 -10.02 8.57
CA ILE A 35 2.62 -10.23 7.22
C ILE A 35 3.55 -9.54 6.23
N ASP A 36 4.09 -10.32 5.30
CA ASP A 36 4.80 -9.77 4.14
C ASP A 36 3.78 -9.54 3.01
N THR A 37 3.44 -8.27 2.77
CA THR A 37 2.50 -7.92 1.70
C THR A 37 3.22 -7.90 0.36
N PRO A 38 2.69 -8.54 -0.69
CA PRO A 38 3.24 -8.38 -2.02
C PRO A 38 3.04 -6.92 -2.46
N PRO A 39 4.11 -6.13 -2.68
CA PRO A 39 3.98 -4.74 -3.06
C PRO A 39 3.40 -4.67 -4.48
N PRO A 40 2.23 -4.03 -4.71
CA PRO A 40 1.67 -3.89 -6.04
C PRO A 40 2.55 -2.97 -6.90
N PHE A 41 2.62 -3.28 -8.19
CA PHE A 41 3.26 -2.42 -9.18
C PHE A 41 2.50 -1.10 -9.30
N VAL A 42 3.24 0.01 -9.30
CA VAL A 42 2.67 1.37 -9.39
C VAL A 42 2.44 1.77 -10.86
N SER A 43 1.72 0.93 -11.60
CA SER A 43 1.45 1.14 -13.04
C SER A 43 0.05 1.70 -13.34
N GLY A 44 -0.80 1.87 -12.34
CA GLY A 44 -2.18 2.35 -12.51
C GLY A 44 -3.03 2.21 -11.24
N SER A 45 -4.35 2.31 -11.40
CA SER A 45 -5.33 2.12 -10.32
C SER A 45 -5.51 0.65 -9.94
N LEU A 46 -6.02 0.40 -8.73
CA LEU A 46 -6.40 -0.94 -8.30
C LEU A 46 -7.58 -1.48 -9.11
N HIS A 47 -7.55 -2.78 -9.43
CA HIS A 47 -8.62 -3.52 -10.09
C HIS A 47 -9.11 -4.66 -9.18
N MET A 48 -10.18 -5.36 -9.56
CA MET A 48 -10.79 -6.43 -8.74
C MET A 48 -9.82 -7.51 -8.28
N GLY A 49 -8.83 -7.91 -9.10
CA GLY A 49 -7.78 -8.84 -8.67
C GLY A 49 -6.95 -8.34 -7.47
N HIS A 50 -6.63 -7.04 -7.41
CA HIS A 50 -5.98 -6.47 -6.23
C HIS A 50 -6.91 -6.52 -5.03
N ILE A 51 -8.18 -6.16 -5.20
CA ILE A 51 -9.16 -6.19 -4.10
C ILE A 51 -9.24 -7.59 -3.51
N LEU A 52 -9.38 -8.62 -4.35
CA LEU A 52 -9.42 -10.02 -3.90
C LEU A 52 -8.18 -10.39 -3.08
N ASN A 53 -6.99 -10.07 -3.57
CA ASN A 53 -5.74 -10.39 -2.87
C ASN A 53 -5.63 -9.67 -1.52
N HIS A 54 -5.91 -8.37 -1.49
CA HIS A 54 -5.81 -7.58 -0.27
C HIS A 54 -6.87 -7.99 0.75
N SER A 55 -8.09 -8.36 0.33
CA SER A 55 -9.14 -8.85 1.23
C SER A 55 -8.73 -10.13 1.98
N TRP A 56 -8.04 -11.06 1.33
CA TRP A 56 -7.57 -12.27 2.01
C TRP A 56 -6.50 -11.97 3.04
N ILE A 57 -5.53 -11.13 2.69
CA ILE A 57 -4.46 -10.72 3.61
C ILE A 57 -5.05 -9.97 4.82
N ASP A 58 -5.98 -9.05 4.56
CA ASP A 58 -6.67 -8.26 5.59
C ASP A 58 -7.49 -9.13 6.54
N PHE A 59 -8.19 -10.14 6.00
CA PHE A 59 -8.93 -11.11 6.81
C PHE A 59 -8.01 -11.85 7.80
N VAL A 60 -6.85 -12.30 7.33
CA VAL A 60 -5.84 -12.95 8.17
C VAL A 60 -5.31 -11.99 9.23
N ALA A 61 -4.96 -10.75 8.84
CA ALA A 61 -4.48 -9.73 9.78
C ALA A 61 -5.48 -9.49 10.93
N ARG A 62 -6.77 -9.32 10.59
CA ARG A 62 -7.85 -9.13 11.55
C ARG A 62 -8.04 -10.33 12.46
N TYR A 63 -8.00 -11.54 11.91
CA TYR A 63 -8.09 -12.78 12.70
C TYR A 63 -6.99 -12.85 13.76
N HIS A 64 -5.74 -12.59 13.37
CA HIS A 64 -4.60 -12.60 14.30
C HIS A 64 -4.69 -11.49 15.35
N LYS A 65 -5.11 -10.27 14.97
CA LYS A 65 -5.39 -9.20 15.95
C LYS A 65 -6.49 -9.59 16.94
N MET A 66 -7.57 -10.23 16.48
CA MET A 66 -8.67 -10.69 17.34
C MET A 66 -8.25 -11.79 18.33
N LYS A 67 -7.17 -12.53 18.03
CA LYS A 67 -6.54 -13.48 18.97
C LYS A 67 -5.66 -12.79 20.02
N GLY A 68 -5.48 -11.48 19.96
CA GLY A 68 -4.61 -10.71 20.85
C GLY A 68 -3.13 -10.73 20.46
N GLU A 69 -2.80 -11.15 19.23
CA GLU A 69 -1.43 -11.13 18.73
C GLU A 69 -1.04 -9.73 18.24
N ASN A 70 0.24 -9.39 18.33
CA ASN A 70 0.78 -8.14 17.82
C ASN A 70 1.04 -8.29 16.32
N VAL A 71 0.21 -7.68 15.48
CA VAL A 71 0.26 -7.88 14.03
C VAL A 71 1.08 -6.77 13.36
N TYR A 72 2.22 -7.14 12.77
CA TYR A 72 2.99 -6.26 11.88
C TYR A 72 2.54 -6.47 10.44
N PHE A 73 1.86 -5.45 9.88
CA PHE A 73 1.23 -5.53 8.56
C PHE A 73 1.51 -4.26 7.74
N PRO A 74 2.75 -4.08 7.26
CA PRO A 74 3.13 -2.95 6.41
C PRO A 74 2.56 -3.08 5.00
N GLN A 75 2.34 -1.97 4.31
CA GLN A 75 2.03 -1.97 2.87
C GLN A 75 3.24 -1.47 2.08
N GLY A 76 3.71 -2.26 1.13
CA GLY A 76 4.76 -1.86 0.18
C GLY A 76 4.22 -1.32 -1.14
N PHE A 77 5.06 -0.61 -1.91
CA PHE A 77 4.78 -0.26 -3.30
C PHE A 77 6.01 -0.51 -4.17
N ASP A 78 5.82 -1.21 -5.30
CA ASP A 78 6.90 -1.43 -6.26
C ASP A 78 6.92 -0.32 -7.31
N CYS A 79 7.92 0.56 -7.18
CA CYS A 79 8.05 1.81 -7.89
C CYS A 79 8.95 1.73 -9.13
N HIS A 80 9.57 0.58 -9.41
CA HIS A 80 10.55 0.44 -10.49
C HIS A 80 10.01 -0.40 -11.65
N GLY A 81 10.82 -0.50 -12.71
CA GLY A 81 10.65 -1.48 -13.77
C GLY A 81 9.88 -0.97 -14.98
N LEU A 82 9.83 -1.85 -15.98
CA LEU A 82 9.25 -1.58 -17.29
C LEU A 82 7.78 -1.11 -17.26
N PRO A 83 6.90 -1.60 -16.37
CA PRO A 83 5.50 -1.15 -16.32
C PRO A 83 5.37 0.36 -16.09
N VAL A 84 6.17 0.94 -15.19
CA VAL A 84 6.18 2.39 -14.92
C VAL A 84 6.69 3.15 -16.13
N GLU A 85 7.80 2.69 -16.72
CA GLU A 85 8.42 3.34 -17.88
C GLU A 85 7.48 3.37 -19.09
N LEU A 86 6.79 2.26 -19.39
CA LEU A 86 5.81 2.18 -20.47
C LEU A 86 4.60 3.07 -20.20
N ALA A 87 4.13 3.12 -18.95
CA ALA A 87 3.03 3.98 -18.58
C ALA A 87 3.39 5.46 -18.75
N VAL A 88 4.60 5.86 -18.37
CA VAL A 88 5.09 7.23 -18.55
C VAL A 88 5.21 7.61 -20.02
N ALA A 89 5.86 6.76 -20.81
CA ALA A 89 6.01 6.98 -22.25
C ALA A 89 4.64 7.11 -22.94
N LYS A 90 3.68 6.26 -22.55
CA LYS A 90 2.32 6.28 -23.11
C LYS A 90 1.50 7.50 -22.69
N ASN A 91 1.56 7.92 -21.42
CA ASN A 91 0.67 8.96 -20.89
C ASN A 91 1.26 10.38 -20.98
N TYR A 92 2.58 10.53 -20.92
CA TYR A 92 3.24 11.83 -20.99
C TYR A 92 3.97 12.09 -22.32
N GLY A 93 4.12 11.07 -23.18
CA GLY A 93 4.80 11.23 -24.47
C GLY A 93 6.30 11.52 -24.37
N VAL A 94 6.92 11.28 -23.21
CA VAL A 94 8.33 11.55 -22.98
C VAL A 94 9.18 10.34 -23.36
N SER A 95 10.18 10.55 -24.23
CA SER A 95 11.14 9.52 -24.62
C SER A 95 12.18 9.27 -23.52
N LYS A 96 12.69 8.05 -23.46
CA LYS A 96 13.85 7.67 -22.64
C LYS A 96 15.14 8.42 -23.04
N ASP A 97 15.19 8.95 -24.27
CA ASP A 97 16.32 9.72 -24.77
C ASP A 97 16.51 11.02 -23.96
N ASN A 98 15.41 11.63 -23.49
CA ASN A 98 15.47 12.70 -22.51
C ASN A 98 15.43 12.12 -21.09
N ARG A 99 16.55 11.52 -20.67
CA ARG A 99 16.66 10.79 -19.40
C ARG A 99 16.21 11.61 -18.19
N GLU A 100 16.61 12.87 -18.09
CA GLU A 100 16.31 13.70 -16.92
C GLU A 100 14.80 13.97 -16.80
N GLU A 101 14.17 14.39 -17.90
CA GLU A 101 12.72 14.62 -17.95
C GLU A 101 11.95 13.32 -17.71
N PHE A 102 12.39 12.22 -18.34
CA PHE A 102 11.78 10.91 -18.21
C PHE A 102 11.76 10.42 -16.76
N LEU A 103 12.88 10.54 -16.05
CA LEU A 103 12.98 10.15 -14.64
C LEU A 103 12.08 11.02 -13.76
N LYS A 104 12.03 12.33 -14.00
CA LYS A 104 11.11 13.23 -13.27
C LYS A 104 9.65 12.79 -13.46
N LYS A 105 9.27 12.43 -14.69
CA LYS A 105 7.92 11.93 -14.99
C LYS A 105 7.63 10.55 -14.41
N CYS A 106 8.62 9.67 -14.30
CA CYS A 106 8.47 8.41 -13.58
C CYS A 106 8.16 8.63 -12.10
N VAL A 107 8.92 9.52 -11.44
CA VAL A 107 8.68 9.85 -10.02
C VAL A 107 7.30 10.50 -9.83
N GLU A 108 6.91 11.41 -10.72
CA GLU A 108 5.58 12.04 -10.70
C GLU A 108 4.46 10.98 -10.84
N TRP A 109 4.58 10.10 -11.83
CA TRP A 109 3.63 9.01 -12.08
C TRP A 109 3.50 8.09 -10.86
N VAL A 110 4.62 7.67 -10.29
CA VAL A 110 4.65 6.78 -9.12
C VAL A 110 3.95 7.42 -7.93
N ASN A 111 4.30 8.67 -7.59
CA ASN A 111 3.68 9.36 -6.45
C ASN A 111 2.17 9.55 -6.62
N ASN A 112 1.72 9.90 -7.84
CA ASN A 112 0.30 10.05 -8.14
C ASN A 112 -0.46 8.73 -7.99
N ASN A 113 0.10 7.63 -8.49
CA ASN A 113 -0.54 6.32 -8.40
C ASN A 113 -0.53 5.76 -6.97
N ILE A 114 0.56 5.92 -6.21
CA ILE A 114 0.58 5.56 -4.78
C ILE A 114 -0.53 6.30 -4.04
N LYS A 115 -0.65 7.62 -4.23
CA LYS A 115 -1.72 8.40 -3.59
C LYS A 115 -3.11 7.86 -3.92
N ASN A 116 -3.36 7.52 -5.18
CA ASN A 116 -4.64 6.96 -5.62
C ASN A 116 -4.88 5.56 -5.04
N MET A 117 -3.88 4.68 -5.08
CA MET A 117 -3.98 3.31 -4.56
C MET A 117 -4.18 3.30 -3.05
N THR A 118 -3.44 4.13 -2.31
CA THR A 118 -3.63 4.30 -0.86
C THR A 118 -5.05 4.76 -0.56
N LYS A 119 -5.58 5.75 -1.29
CA LYS A 119 -6.98 6.18 -1.13
C LYS A 119 -7.96 5.03 -1.39
N GLN A 120 -7.76 4.26 -2.45
CA GLN A 120 -8.62 3.11 -2.77
C GLN A 120 -8.58 2.03 -1.67
N LEU A 121 -7.38 1.68 -1.16
CA LEU A 121 -7.23 0.71 -0.05
C LEU A 121 -7.87 1.24 1.24
N ASP A 122 -7.69 2.52 1.51
CA ASP A 122 -8.26 3.18 2.67
C ASP A 122 -9.80 3.16 2.62
N GLU A 123 -10.41 3.48 1.47
CA GLU A 123 -11.86 3.39 1.24
C GLU A 123 -12.41 1.95 1.35
N LEU A 124 -11.57 0.94 1.06
CA LEU A 124 -11.90 -0.48 1.26
C LEU A 124 -11.83 -0.91 2.74
N GLY A 125 -11.31 -0.05 3.63
CA GLY A 125 -11.11 -0.38 5.04
C GLY A 125 -9.92 -1.31 5.29
N TYR A 126 -8.89 -1.27 4.43
CA TYR A 126 -7.69 -2.08 4.56
C TYR A 126 -6.93 -1.76 5.87
N SER A 127 -6.68 -2.77 6.70
CA SER A 127 -6.23 -2.65 8.08
C SER A 127 -4.70 -2.58 8.24
N THR A 128 -4.01 -1.99 7.27
CA THR A 128 -2.56 -1.80 7.33
C THR A 128 -2.19 -0.62 8.23
N ASP A 129 -1.01 -0.69 8.82
CA ASP A 129 -0.41 0.44 9.51
C ASP A 129 0.41 1.28 8.52
N TRP A 130 -0.18 2.37 8.06
CA TRP A 130 0.43 3.26 7.07
C TRP A 130 1.77 3.88 7.51
N ARG A 131 2.09 3.89 8.82
CA ARG A 131 3.38 4.39 9.33
C ARG A 131 4.57 3.55 8.86
N TYR A 132 4.33 2.27 8.57
CA TYR A 132 5.34 1.32 8.10
C TYR A 132 5.28 1.08 6.58
N THR A 133 4.64 1.99 5.84
CA THR A 133 4.62 1.95 4.37
C THR A 133 6.05 2.06 3.84
N TYR A 134 6.39 1.23 2.85
CA TYR A 134 7.70 1.29 2.19
C TYR A 134 7.57 1.39 0.67
N ARG A 135 8.55 2.03 0.02
CA ARG A 135 8.62 2.12 -1.44
C ARG A 135 9.96 1.61 -1.91
N THR A 136 9.96 0.80 -2.97
CA THR A 136 11.22 0.24 -3.51
C THR A 136 12.16 1.32 -4.05
N MET A 137 11.67 2.53 -4.32
CA MET A 137 12.46 3.68 -4.74
C MET A 137 13.13 4.49 -3.63
N ASP A 138 12.80 4.23 -2.36
CA ASP A 138 13.38 4.98 -1.24
C ASP A 138 14.86 4.60 -1.03
N GLU A 139 15.68 5.59 -0.67
CA GLU A 139 17.13 5.40 -0.52
C GLU A 139 17.48 4.35 0.53
N GLU A 140 16.71 4.28 1.62
CA GLU A 140 16.90 3.24 2.63
C GLU A 140 16.64 1.83 2.08
N TYR A 141 15.60 1.67 1.25
CA TYR A 141 15.26 0.39 0.62
C TYR A 141 16.37 -0.02 -0.36
N LYS A 142 16.79 0.89 -1.24
CA LYS A 142 17.91 0.66 -2.17
C LYS A 142 19.19 0.26 -1.43
N ARG A 143 19.52 0.97 -0.34
CA ARG A 143 20.69 0.66 0.49
C ARG A 143 20.60 -0.75 1.08
N LYS A 144 19.45 -1.13 1.63
CA LYS A 144 19.21 -2.48 2.19
C LYS A 144 19.41 -3.57 1.14
N VAL A 145 18.91 -3.37 -0.08
CA VAL A 145 19.11 -4.32 -1.20
C VAL A 145 20.59 -4.43 -1.58
N GLN A 146 21.33 -3.32 -1.62
CA GLN A 146 22.74 -3.31 -2.01
C GLN A 146 23.66 -3.99 -0.99
N ILE A 147 23.32 -3.97 0.29
CA ILE A 147 24.12 -4.62 1.36
C ILE A 147 23.73 -6.08 1.60
N SER A 148 22.57 -6.52 1.10
CA SER A 148 22.10 -7.89 1.24
C SER A 148 22.62 -8.83 0.15
N CYS A 149 23.35 -8.29 -0.84
CA CYS A 149 24.12 -9.03 -1.84
C CYS A 149 25.59 -9.10 -1.42
#